data_AF-A0A857GPB4-F1
#
_entry.id   AF-A0A857GPB4-F1
#
_cell.length_a   1.000
_cell.length_b   1.000
_cell.length_c   1.000
_cell.angle_alpha   90.00
_cell.angle_beta   90.00
_cell.angle_gamma   90.00
#
_symmetry.space_group_name_H-M   'P 1'
#
loop_
_entity.id
_entity.type
_entity.pdbx_description
1 polymer ?
#
loop_
_entity_poly.entity_id
_entity_poly.type
_entity_poly.pdbx_seq_one_letter_code
_entity_poly.pdbx_strand_id
1 'polypeptide(L)'
;MNSLFFVHVPKTAGTSFRKAAELFFGSEKVVYDYSPTSVETSDVALNFVYEIQDFLLFYNELKSLKVKLICGHVSAGKYIDFFGSLNTLTFLREPVQRIVSEYYHFVRHNNYKGDLPSFYRKPQFINRQSKMLQGVPVEALGFVGLTERYEQGLDILNQAYGTNIQSVSMNMGRKDKAAEYELPEEQLNEIRSLNEDDLQLYDHAKRLFLKRETLFKQGRPYVHGAIQQQSNKSISGWAWWQGSDDSVELAIEVDGETVATVYAKDLRPGLLRLGLPRRGYVGFHHNFAEPLSEDAVVTVRVAKTGQCIS
;
A
#
# COMPACT_ATOMS: atom_id res chain seq x y z
N MET A 1 19.42 5.07 -4.31
CA MET A 1 18.12 4.67 -3.75
C MET A 1 17.59 5.80 -2.86
N ASN A 2 16.35 6.23 -3.11
CA ASN A 2 15.64 7.19 -2.28
C ASN A 2 15.23 6.56 -0.94
N SER A 3 14.96 7.38 0.07
CA SER A 3 14.41 6.90 1.34
C SER A 3 13.00 6.36 1.12
N LEU A 4 12.66 5.27 1.80
CA LEU A 4 11.34 4.65 1.76
C LEU A 4 10.52 5.05 2.98
N PHE A 5 9.21 5.14 2.80
CA PHE A 5 8.26 5.27 3.88
C PHE A 5 7.41 4.00 3.96
N PHE A 6 7.54 3.26 5.07
CA PHE A 6 6.72 2.09 5.33
C PHE A 6 5.58 2.42 6.30
N VAL A 7 4.36 2.42 5.78
CA VAL A 7 3.11 2.53 6.54
C VAL A 7 2.90 1.21 7.26
N HIS A 8 3.34 1.12 8.52
CA HIS A 8 3.24 -0.10 9.30
C HIS A 8 1.83 -0.24 9.86
N VAL A 9 0.98 -0.98 9.15
CA VAL A 9 -0.34 -1.36 9.66
C VAL A 9 -0.18 -2.43 10.76
N PRO A 10 -0.81 -2.27 11.94
CA PRO A 10 -0.68 -3.29 12.98
C PRO A 10 -1.16 -4.66 12.54
N LYS A 11 -0.31 -5.66 12.82
CA LYS A 11 -0.55 -7.10 12.60
C LYS A 11 -0.55 -7.56 11.13
N THR A 12 0.12 -6.82 10.25
CA THR A 12 0.30 -7.17 8.83
C THR A 12 1.74 -7.52 8.47
N ALA A 13 2.39 -8.38 9.28
CA ALA A 13 3.82 -8.74 9.15
C ALA A 13 4.83 -7.56 9.27
N GLY A 14 4.38 -6.35 9.60
CA GLY A 14 5.27 -5.18 9.62
C GLY A 14 6.41 -5.24 10.64
N THR A 15 6.28 -5.95 11.77
CA THR A 15 7.43 -6.21 12.67
C THR A 15 8.50 -7.09 12.01
N SER A 16 8.09 -8.08 11.21
CA SER A 16 9.03 -8.94 10.48
C SER A 16 9.76 -8.14 9.42
N PHE A 17 9.02 -7.34 8.64
CA PHE A 17 9.59 -6.47 7.62
C PHE A 17 10.52 -5.41 8.22
N ARG A 18 10.10 -4.75 9.31
CA ARG A 18 10.90 -3.75 10.03
C ARG A 18 12.28 -4.28 10.37
N LYS A 19 12.34 -5.44 11.03
CA LYS A 19 13.61 -6.05 11.45
C LYS A 19 14.43 -6.57 10.27
N ALA A 20 13.77 -7.09 9.24
CA ALA A 20 14.44 -7.46 7.99
C ALA A 20 15.12 -6.24 7.34
N ALA A 21 14.43 -5.10 7.34
CA ALA A 21 14.95 -3.84 6.82
C ALA A 21 16.05 -3.26 7.72
N GLU A 22 15.94 -3.36 9.05
CA GLU A 22 17.03 -2.98 9.97
C GLU A 22 18.31 -3.77 9.70
N LEU A 23 18.20 -5.10 9.52
CA LEU A 23 19.35 -5.96 9.20
C LEU A 23 19.99 -5.61 7.85
N PHE A 24 19.19 -5.20 6.88
CA PHE A 24 19.67 -4.85 5.54
C PHE A 24 20.25 -3.43 5.47
N PHE A 25 19.57 -2.42 6.02
CA PHE A 25 19.97 -1.02 5.93
C PHE A 25 20.92 -0.54 7.03
N GLY A 26 20.97 -1.26 8.16
CA GLY A 26 21.56 -0.76 9.41
C GLY A 26 20.51 -0.02 10.25
N SER A 27 20.47 -0.29 11.56
CA SER A 27 19.49 0.30 12.47
C SER A 27 19.58 1.83 12.52
N GLU A 28 20.77 2.40 12.32
CA GLU A 28 21.01 3.84 12.27
C GLU A 28 20.45 4.51 10.99
N LYS A 29 20.02 3.72 10.02
CA LYS A 29 19.37 4.17 8.78
C LYS A 29 17.87 3.94 8.78
N VAL A 30 17.31 3.47 9.90
CA VAL A 30 15.88 3.28 10.09
C VAL A 30 15.37 4.22 11.17
N VAL A 31 14.32 4.98 10.85
CA VAL A 31 13.65 5.91 11.78
C VAL A 31 12.25 5.41 12.09
N TYR A 32 11.85 5.56 13.35
CA TYR A 32 10.57 5.11 13.88
C TYR A 32 9.66 6.24 14.30
N ASP A 33 8.39 6.12 13.92
CA ASP A 33 7.35 7.07 14.28
C ASP A 33 6.06 6.33 14.65
N TYR A 34 5.84 6.10 15.95
CA TYR A 34 4.66 5.39 16.46
C TYR A 34 3.73 6.33 17.22
N SER A 35 4.21 6.86 18.34
CA SER A 35 3.53 7.86 19.17
C SER A 35 4.58 8.57 20.04
N PRO A 36 4.31 9.81 20.52
CA PRO A 36 5.27 10.52 21.35
C PRO A 36 5.53 9.82 22.70
N THR A 37 4.63 8.92 23.11
CA THR A 37 4.74 8.12 24.33
C THR A 37 5.37 6.74 24.10
N SER A 38 5.59 6.34 22.85
CA SER A 38 6.21 5.05 22.54
C SER A 38 7.72 5.16 22.66
N VAL A 39 8.31 4.27 23.46
CA VAL A 39 9.77 4.15 23.60
C VAL A 39 10.48 3.75 22.30
N GLU A 40 9.75 3.24 21.32
CA GLU A 40 10.28 2.89 20.01
C GLU A 40 10.41 4.11 19.08
N THR A 41 9.71 5.22 19.35
CA THR A 41 9.75 6.42 18.50
C THR A 41 11.14 7.05 18.59
N SER A 42 11.76 7.29 17.43
CA SER A 42 13.12 7.85 17.38
C SER A 42 13.17 9.30 17.84
N ASP A 43 14.28 9.70 18.47
CA ASP A 43 14.49 11.08 18.96
C ASP A 43 14.29 12.14 17.86
N VAL A 44 14.72 11.85 16.63
CA VAL A 44 14.50 12.75 15.48
C VAL A 44 13.02 12.95 15.19
N ALA A 45 12.17 11.94 15.36
CA ALA A 45 10.73 12.08 15.21
C ALA A 45 10.13 12.82 16.42
N LEU A 46 10.54 12.48 17.65
CA LEU A 46 10.11 13.20 18.87
C LEU A 46 10.36 14.70 18.75
N ASN A 47 11.59 15.09 18.42
CA ASN A 47 11.99 16.48 18.31
C ASN A 47 11.26 17.20 17.16
N PHE A 48 11.39 16.73 15.92
CA PHE A 48 10.91 17.52 14.78
C PHE A 48 9.40 17.36 14.47
N VAL A 49 8.82 16.18 14.74
CA VAL A 49 7.41 15.92 14.41
C VAL A 49 6.47 16.29 15.56
N TYR A 50 6.89 16.07 16.81
CA TYR A 50 6.01 16.25 17.97
C TYR A 50 6.30 17.53 18.77
N GLU A 51 7.58 17.87 18.98
CA GLU A 51 7.97 19.07 19.74
C GLU A 51 7.98 20.33 18.86
N ILE A 52 8.82 20.35 17.81
CA ILE A 52 8.97 21.49 16.90
C ILE A 52 7.79 21.57 15.92
N GLN A 53 7.24 20.42 15.51
CA GLN A 53 6.17 20.30 14.52
C GLN A 53 6.50 20.89 13.14
N ASP A 54 7.78 20.83 12.74
CA ASP A 54 8.25 21.24 11.42
C ASP A 54 8.64 20.02 10.58
N PHE A 55 7.70 19.60 9.73
CA PHE A 55 7.85 18.43 8.87
C PHE A 55 8.89 18.63 7.75
N LEU A 56 9.11 19.86 7.29
CA LEU A 56 10.12 20.11 6.26
C LEU A 56 11.51 20.01 6.88
N LEU A 57 11.70 20.56 8.08
CA LEU A 57 12.93 20.41 8.84
C LEU A 57 13.19 18.94 9.19
N PHE A 58 12.17 18.21 9.63
CA PHE A 58 12.24 16.76 9.83
C PHE A 58 12.75 16.04 8.58
N TYR A 59 12.15 16.29 7.42
CA TYR A 59 12.54 15.66 6.17
C TYR A 59 13.98 16.00 5.74
N ASN A 60 14.41 17.25 5.95
CA ASN A 60 15.79 17.67 5.69
C ASN A 60 16.78 16.96 6.63
N GLU A 61 16.42 16.78 7.90
CA GLU A 61 17.23 16.04 8.86
C GLU A 61 17.36 14.57 8.46
N LEU A 62 16.27 13.92 8.06
CA LEU A 62 16.32 12.54 7.56
C LEU A 62 17.27 12.40 6.36
N LYS A 63 17.29 13.38 5.45
CA LYS A 63 18.25 13.42 4.33
C LYS A 63 19.69 13.56 4.80
N SER A 64 19.95 14.47 5.75
CA SER A 64 21.27 14.69 6.36
C SER A 64 21.83 13.40 6.99
N LEU A 65 20.98 12.71 7.77
CA LEU A 65 21.28 11.42 8.41
C LEU A 65 21.36 10.24 7.42
N LYS A 66 21.02 10.49 6.14
CA LYS A 66 20.96 9.49 5.06
C LYS A 66 20.02 8.33 5.37
N VAL A 67 18.92 8.60 6.07
CA VAL A 67 17.90 7.61 6.44
C VAL A 67 17.40 6.86 5.20
N LYS A 68 17.26 5.55 5.30
CA LYS A 68 16.81 4.67 4.21
C LYS A 68 15.37 4.22 4.38
N LEU A 69 14.89 4.14 5.60
CA LEU A 69 13.52 3.76 5.90
C LEU A 69 12.97 4.59 7.05
N ILE A 70 11.79 5.17 6.88
CA ILE A 70 10.96 5.61 7.99
C ILE A 70 9.77 4.66 8.12
N CYS A 71 9.42 4.27 9.35
CA CYS A 71 8.25 3.42 9.55
C CYS A 71 7.56 3.61 10.90
N GLY A 72 6.29 3.23 10.96
CA GLY A 72 5.54 3.14 12.21
C GLY A 72 4.04 3.24 11.99
N HIS A 73 3.28 3.30 13.08
CA HIS A 73 1.82 3.22 13.08
C HIS A 73 1.16 4.57 12.75
N VAL A 74 1.50 5.14 11.60
CA VAL A 74 1.00 6.45 11.13
C VAL A 74 0.24 6.34 9.82
N SER A 75 -0.61 7.33 9.53
CA SER A 75 -1.32 7.41 8.25
C SER A 75 -0.32 7.61 7.10
N ALA A 76 -0.62 7.02 5.94
CA ALA A 76 0.10 7.27 4.69
C ALA A 76 0.17 8.77 4.36
N GLY A 77 -0.90 9.52 4.66
CA GLY A 77 -0.94 10.97 4.42
C GLY A 77 0.10 11.75 5.22
N LYS A 78 0.64 11.21 6.32
CA LYS A 78 1.57 11.95 7.21
C LYS A 78 2.87 12.36 6.49
N TYR A 79 3.37 11.51 5.60
CA TYR A 79 4.67 11.73 4.95
C TYR A 79 4.67 11.57 3.43
N ILE A 80 3.54 11.21 2.81
CA ILE A 80 3.50 10.93 1.37
C ILE A 80 3.95 12.12 0.51
N ASP A 81 3.70 13.34 0.94
CA ASP A 81 4.12 14.55 0.22
C ASP A 81 5.66 14.70 0.14
N PHE A 82 6.40 14.08 1.08
CA PHE A 82 7.87 14.13 1.13
C PHE A 82 8.55 12.93 0.46
N PHE A 83 7.98 11.73 0.63
CA PHE A 83 8.57 10.50 0.08
C PHE A 83 7.99 10.16 -1.30
N GLY A 84 6.80 10.67 -1.62
CA GLY A 84 6.05 10.33 -2.82
C GLY A 84 5.41 8.95 -2.73
N SER A 85 4.36 8.75 -3.54
CA SER A 85 3.59 7.50 -3.56
C SER A 85 4.47 6.31 -3.97
N LEU A 86 5.38 6.51 -4.92
CA LEU A 86 6.29 5.48 -5.42
C LEU A 86 7.32 5.02 -4.38
N ASN A 87 7.61 5.79 -3.32
CA ASN A 87 8.48 5.34 -2.23
C ASN A 87 7.69 5.03 -0.95
N THR A 88 6.36 4.99 -1.03
CA THR A 88 5.48 4.63 0.09
C THR A 88 5.04 3.18 -0.04
N LEU A 89 5.32 2.39 1.01
CA LEU A 89 5.16 0.95 1.04
C LEU A 89 4.20 0.56 2.17
N THR A 90 3.48 -0.54 2.00
CA THR A 90 2.69 -1.15 3.08
C THR A 90 2.57 -2.66 2.90
N PHE A 91 2.20 -3.34 3.99
CA PHE A 91 1.70 -4.70 3.96
C PHE A 91 0.29 -4.71 4.53
N LEU A 92 -0.60 -5.44 3.87
CA LEU A 92 -1.97 -5.68 4.31
C LEU A 92 -2.14 -7.14 4.76
N ARG A 93 -3.28 -7.43 5.37
CA ARG A 93 -3.67 -8.77 5.79
C ARG A 93 -5.18 -8.92 5.64
N GLU A 94 -5.66 -10.15 5.48
CA GLU A 94 -7.09 -10.44 5.51
C GLU A 94 -7.72 -9.80 6.78
N PRO A 95 -8.76 -8.95 6.65
CA PRO A 95 -9.24 -8.11 7.75
C PRO A 95 -9.67 -8.86 9.01
N VAL A 96 -10.36 -10.00 8.87
CA VAL A 96 -10.80 -10.80 10.01
C VAL A 96 -9.58 -11.36 10.74
N GLN A 97 -8.65 -11.98 10.01
CA GLN A 97 -7.40 -12.53 10.55
C GLN A 97 -6.52 -11.45 11.20
N ARG A 98 -6.51 -10.24 10.65
CA ARG A 98 -5.81 -9.08 11.20
C ARG A 98 -6.37 -8.70 12.59
N ILE A 99 -7.69 -8.57 12.69
CA ILE A 99 -8.39 -8.20 13.95
C ILE A 99 -8.17 -9.27 15.01
N VAL A 100 -8.36 -10.54 14.67
CA VAL A 100 -8.17 -11.65 15.60
C VAL A 100 -6.71 -11.71 16.07
N SER A 101 -5.75 -11.54 15.15
CA SER A 101 -4.34 -11.48 15.50
C SER A 101 -4.00 -10.29 16.42
N GLU A 102 -4.69 -9.17 16.26
CA GLU A 102 -4.54 -7.98 17.11
C GLU A 102 -5.09 -8.22 18.51
N TYR A 103 -6.29 -8.80 18.62
CA TYR A 103 -6.88 -9.18 19.90
C TYR A 103 -5.93 -10.07 20.71
N TYR A 104 -5.46 -11.19 20.14
CA TYR A 104 -4.53 -12.07 20.85
C TYR A 104 -3.16 -11.45 21.09
N HIS A 105 -2.77 -10.41 20.35
CA HIS A 105 -1.59 -9.64 20.67
C HIS A 105 -1.80 -8.81 21.94
N PHE A 106 -2.94 -8.11 22.04
CA PHE A 106 -3.32 -7.30 23.20
C PHE A 106 -3.52 -8.13 24.47
N VAL A 107 -4.14 -9.31 24.36
CA VAL A 107 -4.28 -10.25 25.49
C VAL A 107 -2.91 -10.67 26.04
N ARG A 108 -1.95 -10.95 25.15
CA ARG A 108 -0.62 -11.43 25.55
C ARG A 108 0.33 -10.35 26.06
N HIS A 109 0.35 -9.18 25.42
CA HIS A 109 1.41 -8.18 25.64
C HIS A 109 0.89 -6.88 26.25
N ASN A 110 -0.41 -6.60 26.17
CA ASN A 110 -1.01 -5.35 26.63
C ASN A 110 -1.97 -5.58 27.82
N ASN A 111 -1.92 -6.77 28.44
CA ASN A 111 -2.74 -7.16 29.58
C ASN A 111 -4.25 -6.94 29.38
N TYR A 112 -4.75 -7.06 28.14
CA TYR A 112 -6.18 -6.93 27.86
C TYR A 112 -6.97 -8.10 28.45
N LYS A 113 -8.05 -7.80 29.18
CA LYS A 113 -8.89 -8.79 29.88
C LYS A 113 -10.30 -8.96 29.31
N GLY A 114 -10.69 -8.13 28.34
CA GLY A 114 -11.99 -8.24 27.69
C GLY A 114 -12.04 -9.39 26.68
N ASP A 115 -13.24 -9.71 26.21
CA ASP A 115 -13.45 -10.71 25.17
C ASP A 115 -13.23 -10.13 23.76
N LEU A 116 -13.27 -11.01 22.76
CA LEU A 116 -13.08 -10.63 21.35
C LEU A 116 -14.18 -9.68 20.84
N PRO A 117 -15.48 -9.89 21.12
CA PRO A 117 -16.53 -8.92 20.75
C PRO A 117 -16.32 -7.52 21.31
N SER A 118 -15.99 -7.41 22.61
CA SER A 118 -15.68 -6.12 23.24
C SER A 118 -14.42 -5.48 22.66
N PHE A 119 -13.53 -6.26 22.06
CA PHE A 119 -12.36 -5.77 21.37
C PHE A 119 -12.71 -5.21 20.00
N TYR A 120 -13.24 -6.01 19.08
CA TYR A 120 -13.42 -5.58 17.68
C TYR A 120 -14.48 -4.49 17.50
N ARG A 121 -15.42 -4.34 18.44
CA ARG A 121 -16.44 -3.26 18.41
C ARG A 121 -15.86 -1.86 18.70
N LYS A 122 -14.61 -1.76 19.17
CA LYS A 122 -14.03 -0.44 19.47
C LYS A 122 -13.66 0.31 18.19
N PRO A 123 -13.98 1.61 18.07
CA PRO A 123 -13.79 2.38 16.83
C PRO A 123 -12.37 2.35 16.23
N GLN A 124 -11.33 2.22 17.07
CA GLN A 124 -9.94 2.19 16.61
C GLN A 124 -9.52 0.88 15.93
N PHE A 125 -10.30 -0.20 16.08
CA PHE A 125 -10.00 -1.51 15.46
C PHE A 125 -10.83 -1.78 14.20
N ILE A 126 -11.86 -0.95 13.97
CA ILE A 126 -12.74 -0.96 12.79
C ILE A 126 -12.06 -0.25 11.62
N ASN A 127 -12.06 -0.86 10.43
CA ASN A 127 -11.53 -0.32 9.17
C ASN A 127 -10.11 0.25 9.31
N ARG A 128 -9.27 -0.44 10.09
CA ARG A 128 -7.97 0.08 10.50
C ARG A 128 -7.03 0.24 9.30
N GLN A 129 -7.03 -0.71 8.37
CA GLN A 129 -6.15 -0.65 7.20
C GLN A 129 -6.54 0.53 6.30
N SER A 130 -7.83 0.70 6.06
CA SER A 130 -8.41 1.78 5.25
C SER A 130 -8.18 3.15 5.87
N LYS A 131 -8.37 3.29 7.19
CA LYS A 131 -8.05 4.54 7.91
C LYS A 131 -6.57 4.91 7.78
N MET A 132 -5.66 3.94 7.83
CA MET A 132 -4.22 4.22 7.69
C MET A 132 -3.83 4.60 6.26
N LEU A 133 -4.54 4.11 5.24
CA LEU A 133 -4.30 4.46 3.83
C LEU A 133 -5.22 5.58 3.31
N GLN A 134 -6.03 6.18 4.18
CA GLN A 134 -7.04 7.14 3.78
C GLN A 134 -6.45 8.29 2.95
N GLY A 135 -7.10 8.57 1.81
CA GLY A 135 -6.68 9.63 0.91
C GLY A 135 -5.50 9.27 0.00
N VAL A 136 -5.03 8.02 0.00
CA VAL A 136 -4.00 7.54 -0.93
C VAL A 136 -4.55 6.32 -1.68
N PRO A 137 -4.69 6.38 -3.02
CA PRO A 137 -5.07 5.21 -3.82
C PRO A 137 -4.05 4.08 -3.64
N VAL A 138 -4.53 2.86 -3.39
CA VAL A 138 -3.68 1.70 -3.12
C VAL A 138 -2.82 1.34 -4.34
N GLU A 139 -3.30 1.64 -5.54
CA GLU A 139 -2.61 1.44 -6.81
C GLU A 139 -1.40 2.37 -6.94
N ALA A 140 -1.45 3.55 -6.30
CA ALA A 140 -0.43 4.58 -6.36
C ALA A 140 0.73 4.30 -5.41
N LEU A 141 0.51 3.50 -4.37
CA LEU A 141 1.56 3.06 -3.46
C LEU A 141 2.61 2.25 -4.22
N GLY A 142 3.87 2.60 -4.00
CA GLY A 142 5.02 1.97 -4.61
C GLY A 142 5.09 0.47 -4.30
N PHE A 143 4.57 0.04 -3.16
CA PHE A 143 4.42 -1.37 -2.86
C PHE A 143 3.27 -1.63 -1.88
N VAL A 144 2.51 -2.69 -2.17
CA VAL A 144 1.45 -3.20 -1.30
C VAL A 144 1.60 -4.71 -1.24
N GLY A 145 2.20 -5.20 -0.16
CA GLY A 145 2.38 -6.63 0.09
C GLY A 145 1.19 -7.24 0.83
N LEU A 146 1.08 -8.57 0.80
CA LEU A 146 0.11 -9.32 1.58
C LEU A 146 0.85 -10.18 2.61
N THR A 147 0.35 -10.19 3.84
CA THR A 147 0.91 -11.01 4.93
C THR A 147 0.92 -12.50 4.56
N GLU A 148 -0.12 -12.95 3.87
CA GLU A 148 -0.35 -14.30 3.39
C GLU A 148 0.62 -14.70 2.25
N ARG A 149 1.30 -13.72 1.64
CA ARG A 149 2.27 -13.90 0.56
C ARG A 149 3.55 -13.11 0.83
N TYR A 150 4.00 -13.14 2.09
CA TYR A 150 5.08 -12.29 2.57
C TYR A 150 6.39 -12.47 1.79
N GLU A 151 6.82 -13.72 1.59
CA GLU A 151 8.05 -14.04 0.83
C GLU A 151 7.98 -13.53 -0.62
N GLN A 152 6.88 -13.81 -1.32
CA GLN A 152 6.68 -13.33 -2.68
C GLN A 152 6.60 -11.80 -2.74
N GLY A 153 6.07 -11.18 -1.69
CA GLY A 153 6.07 -9.73 -1.53
C GLY A 153 7.48 -9.16 -1.39
N LEU A 154 8.35 -9.80 -0.61
CA LEU A 154 9.75 -9.40 -0.49
C LEU A 154 10.49 -9.52 -1.82
N ASP A 155 10.27 -10.58 -2.60
CA ASP A 155 10.89 -10.76 -3.92
C ASP A 155 10.55 -9.58 -4.86
N ILE A 156 9.26 -9.23 -4.93
CA ILE A 156 8.77 -8.11 -5.76
C ILE A 156 9.36 -6.78 -5.26
N LEU A 157 9.35 -6.54 -3.94
CA LEU A 157 9.90 -5.33 -3.34
C LEU A 157 11.41 -5.21 -3.62
N ASN A 158 12.17 -6.29 -3.44
CA ASN A 158 13.61 -6.31 -3.66
C ASN A 158 13.97 -5.96 -5.10
N GLN A 159 13.25 -6.51 -6.08
CA GLN A 159 13.45 -6.13 -7.47
C GLN A 159 13.05 -4.67 -7.74
N ALA A 160 11.91 -4.21 -7.22
CA ALA A 160 11.39 -2.87 -7.49
C ALA A 160 12.31 -1.76 -6.94
N TYR A 161 12.96 -1.99 -5.81
CA TYR A 161 13.78 -0.98 -5.11
C TYR A 161 15.28 -1.25 -5.14
N GLY A 162 15.72 -2.35 -5.77
CA GLY A 162 17.12 -2.75 -5.79
C GLY A 162 17.66 -3.09 -4.39
N THR A 163 16.83 -3.69 -3.54
CA THR A 163 17.19 -4.13 -2.18
C THR A 163 17.45 -5.63 -2.14
N ASN A 164 17.97 -6.11 -1.00
CA ASN A 164 18.14 -7.54 -0.73
C ASN A 164 17.67 -7.87 0.70
N ILE A 165 16.47 -7.40 1.04
CA ILE A 165 15.84 -7.63 2.33
C ILE A 165 15.44 -9.10 2.41
N GLN A 166 16.07 -9.83 3.32
CA GLN A 166 15.83 -11.24 3.53
C GLN A 166 14.71 -11.46 4.54
N SER A 167 13.88 -12.48 4.34
CA SER A 167 12.93 -12.87 5.37
C SER A 167 13.70 -13.30 6.61
N VAL A 168 13.46 -12.60 7.71
CA VAL A 168 13.99 -13.03 9.00
C VAL A 168 13.06 -14.12 9.48
N SER A 169 13.61 -15.29 9.75
CA SER A 169 12.91 -16.43 10.38
C SER A 169 12.58 -16.13 11.85
N MET A 170 11.83 -15.06 12.09
CA MET A 170 11.31 -14.76 13.42
C MET A 170 10.06 -15.58 13.65
N ASN A 171 10.28 -16.71 14.32
CA ASN A 171 9.25 -17.64 14.76
C ASN A 171 8.70 -18.55 13.64
N MET A 172 9.57 -19.38 13.06
CA MET A 172 9.14 -20.73 12.66
C MET A 172 8.71 -21.61 13.86
N GLY A 173 8.66 -21.06 15.09
CA GLY A 173 8.08 -21.65 16.30
C GLY A 173 6.57 -21.37 16.50
N ARG A 174 5.81 -21.13 15.43
CA ARG A 174 4.33 -21.11 15.46
C ARG A 174 3.73 -21.92 14.31
N LYS A 175 4.16 -23.17 14.18
CA LYS A 175 3.25 -24.22 13.69
C LYS A 175 2.06 -24.43 14.63
N ASP A 176 2.14 -23.87 15.85
CA ASP A 176 1.02 -23.82 16.79
C ASP A 176 0.26 -22.48 16.68
N LYS A 177 -1.03 -22.55 16.31
CA LYS A 177 -2.08 -21.53 16.53
C LYS A 177 -2.21 -20.36 15.53
N ALA A 178 -2.02 -20.63 14.24
CA ALA A 178 -3.08 -20.27 13.30
C ALA A 178 -3.90 -21.56 13.06
N ALA A 179 -4.49 -22.16 14.10
CA ALA A 179 -5.95 -22.15 14.07
C ALA A 179 -6.44 -20.92 13.30
N GLU A 180 -6.94 -21.13 12.08
CA GLU A 180 -8.15 -20.41 11.69
C GLU A 180 -9.01 -20.42 12.95
N TYR A 181 -9.05 -19.30 13.66
CA TYR A 181 -9.85 -19.24 14.88
C TYR A 181 -11.26 -19.48 14.37
N GLU A 182 -11.80 -20.67 14.64
CA GLU A 182 -13.18 -21.02 14.34
C GLU A 182 -14.02 -20.11 15.22
N LEU A 183 -14.30 -18.93 14.67
CA LEU A 183 -15.17 -17.96 15.27
C LEU A 183 -16.60 -18.41 14.98
N PRO A 184 -17.53 -18.26 15.94
CA PRO A 184 -18.95 -18.41 15.68
C PRO A 184 -19.34 -17.57 14.45
N GLU A 185 -20.22 -18.10 13.61
CA GLU A 185 -20.66 -17.45 12.38
C GLU A 185 -21.19 -16.03 12.63
N GLU A 186 -21.90 -15.84 13.74
CA GLU A 186 -22.37 -14.53 14.20
C GLU A 186 -21.22 -13.52 14.38
N GLN A 187 -20.11 -13.92 15.01
CA GLN A 187 -18.95 -13.05 15.21
C GLN A 187 -18.23 -12.77 13.90
N LEU A 188 -18.13 -13.77 13.00
CA LEU A 188 -17.55 -13.56 11.67
C LEU A 188 -18.35 -12.54 10.87
N ASN A 189 -19.67 -12.67 10.86
CA ASN A 189 -20.57 -11.78 10.14
C ASN A 189 -20.52 -10.36 10.73
N GLU A 190 -20.48 -10.23 12.05
CA GLU A 190 -20.35 -8.93 12.69
C GLU A 190 -19.00 -8.26 12.39
N ILE A 191 -17.88 -8.99 12.50
CA ILE A 191 -16.56 -8.45 12.16
C ILE A 191 -16.53 -7.99 10.70
N ARG A 192 -17.06 -8.78 9.77
CA ARG A 192 -17.13 -8.41 8.35
C ARG A 192 -17.96 -7.15 8.13
N SER A 193 -19.15 -7.08 8.73
CA SER A 193 -20.03 -5.92 8.65
C SER A 193 -19.37 -4.65 9.18
N LEU A 194 -18.68 -4.74 10.33
CA LEU A 194 -17.95 -3.61 10.89
C LEU A 194 -16.74 -3.21 10.04
N ASN A 195 -16.20 -4.10 9.20
CA ASN A 195 -14.94 -3.90 8.49
C ASN A 195 -15.08 -3.93 6.95
N GLU A 196 -16.20 -3.46 6.43
CA GLU A 196 -16.51 -3.48 5.00
C GLU A 196 -15.44 -2.76 4.15
N ASP A 197 -14.99 -1.57 4.57
CA ASP A 197 -13.96 -0.83 3.83
C ASP A 197 -12.64 -1.61 3.78
N ASP A 198 -12.23 -2.24 4.89
CA ASP A 198 -11.01 -3.07 4.91
C ASP A 198 -11.14 -4.31 4.03
N LEU A 199 -12.33 -4.91 3.93
CA LEU A 199 -12.59 -6.04 3.03
C LEU A 199 -12.47 -5.62 1.57
N GLN A 200 -13.13 -4.52 1.19
CA GLN A 200 -13.06 -3.99 -0.17
C GLN A 200 -11.62 -3.59 -0.55
N LEU A 201 -10.92 -2.89 0.35
CA LEU A 201 -9.51 -2.53 0.19
C LEU A 201 -8.63 -3.77 0.01
N TYR A 202 -8.78 -4.78 0.87
CA TYR A 202 -7.95 -5.98 0.84
C TYR A 202 -8.18 -6.79 -0.42
N ASP A 203 -9.43 -7.01 -0.83
CA ASP A 203 -9.75 -7.74 -2.06
C ASP A 203 -9.20 -7.04 -3.30
N HIS A 204 -9.27 -5.70 -3.32
CA HIS A 204 -8.69 -4.90 -4.38
C HIS A 204 -7.16 -4.99 -4.41
N ALA A 205 -6.51 -4.77 -3.27
CA ALA A 205 -5.06 -4.90 -3.11
C ALA A 205 -4.56 -6.31 -3.47
N LYS A 206 -5.32 -7.35 -3.13
CA LYS A 206 -5.01 -8.74 -3.46
C LYS A 206 -5.03 -8.98 -4.96
N ARG A 207 -6.07 -8.49 -5.68
CA ARG A 207 -6.12 -8.57 -7.15
C ARG A 207 -4.94 -7.82 -7.78
N LEU A 208 -4.61 -6.63 -7.27
CA LEU A 208 -3.46 -5.85 -7.72
C LEU A 208 -2.14 -6.61 -7.50
N PHE A 209 -1.94 -7.17 -6.31
CA PHE A 209 -0.76 -7.94 -5.97
C PHE A 209 -0.57 -9.15 -6.90
N LEU A 210 -1.62 -9.95 -7.11
CA LEU A 210 -1.55 -11.14 -7.95
C LEU A 210 -1.24 -10.81 -9.42
N LYS A 211 -1.79 -9.71 -9.94
CA LYS A 211 -1.45 -9.20 -11.28
C LYS A 211 0.04 -8.84 -11.37
N ARG A 212 0.55 -8.09 -10.39
CA ARG A 212 1.97 -7.68 -10.33
C ARG A 212 2.91 -8.88 -10.13
N GLU A 213 2.55 -9.82 -9.26
CA GLU A 213 3.28 -11.08 -9.04
C GLU A 213 3.40 -11.90 -10.33
N THR A 214 2.32 -11.97 -11.12
CA THR A 214 2.32 -12.69 -12.40
C THR A 214 3.29 -12.04 -13.40
N LEU A 215 3.27 -10.71 -13.53
CA LEU A 215 4.19 -9.99 -14.41
C LEU A 215 5.65 -10.12 -13.94
N PHE A 216 5.88 -10.01 -12.63
CA PHE A 216 7.18 -10.21 -12.01
C PHE A 216 7.76 -11.59 -12.34
N LYS A 217 6.98 -12.67 -12.15
CA LYS A 217 7.41 -14.04 -12.48
C LYS A 217 7.73 -14.24 -13.96
N GLN A 218 7.13 -13.45 -14.84
CA GLN A 218 7.41 -13.45 -16.28
C GLN A 218 8.60 -12.56 -16.67
N GLY A 219 9.26 -11.90 -15.70
CA GLY A 219 10.33 -10.92 -15.96
C GLY A 219 9.82 -9.65 -16.66
N ARG A 220 8.51 -9.35 -16.57
CA ARG A 220 7.89 -8.20 -17.22
C ARG A 220 7.68 -7.06 -16.22
N PRO A 221 7.88 -5.80 -16.62
CA PRO A 221 7.58 -4.66 -15.76
C PRO A 221 6.08 -4.56 -15.49
N TYR A 222 5.70 -3.88 -14.42
CA TYR A 222 4.31 -3.55 -14.14
C TYR A 222 4.11 -2.03 -14.02
N VAL A 223 2.85 -1.64 -14.14
CA VAL A 223 2.37 -0.27 -14.06
C VAL A 223 1.58 -0.05 -12.77
N HIS A 224 1.73 1.13 -12.19
CA HIS A 224 0.75 1.70 -11.26
C HIS A 224 -0.24 2.48 -12.08
N GLY A 225 -1.52 2.26 -11.89
CA GLY A 225 -2.53 3.01 -12.63
C GLY A 225 -3.91 2.77 -12.06
N ALA A 226 -4.78 3.76 -12.24
CA ALA A 226 -6.20 3.60 -12.01
C ALA A 226 -7.03 4.40 -13.01
N ILE A 227 -8.24 3.92 -13.30
CA ILE A 227 -9.29 4.68 -13.97
C ILE A 227 -9.85 5.68 -12.96
N GLN A 228 -9.86 6.96 -13.32
CA GLN A 228 -10.33 8.04 -12.45
C GLN A 228 -11.78 8.43 -12.78
N GLN A 229 -12.14 8.45 -14.06
CA GLN A 229 -13.48 8.77 -14.50
C GLN A 229 -13.80 7.98 -15.76
N GLN A 230 -14.99 7.40 -15.79
CA GLN A 230 -15.54 6.73 -16.97
C GLN A 230 -16.99 7.16 -17.16
N SER A 231 -17.34 7.52 -18.40
CA SER A 231 -18.69 7.75 -18.88
C SER A 231 -18.84 7.15 -20.27
N ASN A 232 -20.05 7.16 -20.83
CA ASN A 232 -20.26 6.77 -22.22
C ASN A 232 -19.57 7.71 -23.24
N LYS A 233 -19.12 8.90 -22.84
CA LYS A 233 -18.48 9.88 -23.72
C LYS A 233 -16.96 9.91 -23.60
N SER A 234 -16.42 9.51 -22.45
CA SER A 234 -14.99 9.64 -22.20
C SER A 234 -14.50 8.73 -21.09
N ILE A 235 -13.21 8.41 -21.16
CA ILE A 235 -12.49 7.75 -20.08
C ILE A 235 -11.20 8.51 -19.77
N SER A 236 -10.90 8.61 -18.48
CA SER A 236 -9.65 9.20 -18.00
C SER A 236 -9.10 8.44 -16.81
N GLY A 237 -7.79 8.49 -16.66
CA GLY A 237 -7.11 7.87 -15.54
C GLY A 237 -5.67 8.33 -15.46
N TRP A 238 -4.85 7.53 -14.79
CA TRP A 238 -3.43 7.76 -14.65
C TRP A 238 -2.66 6.44 -14.69
N ALA A 239 -1.41 6.48 -15.15
CA ALA A 239 -0.52 5.34 -15.20
C ALA A 239 0.97 5.74 -15.20
N TRP A 240 1.83 4.98 -14.52
CA TRP A 240 3.29 5.07 -14.62
C TRP A 240 3.97 3.73 -14.38
N TRP A 241 5.18 3.57 -14.91
CA TRP A 241 6.00 2.38 -14.68
C TRP A 241 6.64 2.41 -13.28
N GLN A 242 6.70 1.27 -12.58
CA GLN A 242 7.38 1.17 -11.27
C GLN A 242 8.87 1.60 -11.33
N GLY A 243 9.53 1.46 -12.49
CA GLY A 243 10.98 1.68 -12.63
C GLY A 243 11.41 2.45 -13.88
N SER A 244 10.49 3.17 -14.56
CA SER A 244 10.83 4.03 -15.70
C SER A 244 10.03 5.33 -15.68
N ASP A 245 10.66 6.41 -16.17
CA ASP A 245 10.02 7.71 -16.39
C ASP A 245 9.40 7.84 -17.81
N ASP A 246 9.41 6.79 -18.61
CA ASP A 246 8.70 6.76 -19.89
C ASP A 246 7.19 6.89 -19.70
N SER A 247 6.49 7.48 -20.68
CA SER A 247 5.03 7.43 -20.70
C SER A 247 4.53 6.00 -20.89
N VAL A 248 3.45 5.66 -20.21
CA VAL A 248 2.78 4.37 -20.40
C VAL A 248 1.88 4.47 -21.62
N GLU A 249 2.11 3.62 -22.61
CA GLU A 249 1.21 3.41 -23.74
C GLU A 249 0.06 2.48 -23.32
N LEU A 250 -1.16 2.93 -23.57
CA LEU A 250 -2.40 2.29 -23.13
C LEU A 250 -3.32 2.09 -24.33
N ALA A 251 -3.76 0.85 -24.55
CA ALA A 251 -4.85 0.52 -25.43
C ALA A 251 -6.18 0.68 -24.68
N ILE A 252 -7.10 1.42 -25.27
CA ILE A 252 -8.48 1.53 -24.81
C ILE A 252 -9.29 0.55 -25.66
N GLU A 253 -9.86 -0.44 -24.98
CA GLU A 253 -10.66 -1.50 -25.59
C GLU A 253 -12.13 -1.29 -25.22
N VAL A 254 -13.02 -1.43 -26.19
CA VAL A 254 -14.48 -1.47 -26.02
C VAL A 254 -14.95 -2.81 -26.56
N ASP A 255 -15.60 -3.61 -25.71
CA ASP A 255 -16.10 -4.95 -26.06
C ASP A 255 -15.02 -5.89 -26.65
N GLY A 256 -13.77 -5.68 -26.21
CA GLY A 256 -12.61 -6.46 -26.62
C GLY A 256 -11.87 -5.93 -27.85
N GLU A 257 -12.40 -4.91 -28.53
CA GLU A 257 -11.72 -4.28 -29.68
C GLU A 257 -10.98 -3.01 -29.27
N THR A 258 -9.74 -2.85 -29.71
CA THR A 258 -8.96 -1.62 -29.45
C THR A 258 -9.51 -0.47 -30.27
N VAL A 259 -10.14 0.50 -29.62
CA VAL A 259 -10.71 1.70 -30.25
C VAL A 259 -9.74 2.89 -30.27
N ALA A 260 -8.77 2.90 -29.35
CA ALA A 260 -7.77 3.97 -29.28
C ALA A 260 -6.48 3.51 -28.60
N THR A 261 -5.38 4.18 -28.93
CA THR A 261 -4.12 4.11 -28.18
C THR A 261 -3.81 5.49 -27.62
N VAL A 262 -3.60 5.56 -26.30
CA VAL A 262 -3.29 6.80 -25.59
C VAL A 262 -1.99 6.65 -24.81
N TYR A 263 -1.41 7.78 -24.42
CA TYR A 263 -0.20 7.82 -23.60
C TYR A 263 -0.49 8.52 -22.29
N ALA A 264 -0.08 7.92 -21.19
CA ALA A 264 -0.11 8.54 -19.88
C ALA A 264 0.97 9.65 -19.82
N LYS A 265 0.63 10.86 -20.22
CA LYS A 265 1.57 12.00 -20.30
C LYS A 265 0.97 13.33 -19.83
N ASP A 266 -0.32 13.36 -19.51
CA ASP A 266 -1.00 14.57 -19.09
C ASP A 266 -0.74 14.86 -17.61
N LEU A 267 -0.71 16.12 -17.22
CA LEU A 267 -0.58 16.49 -15.82
C LEU A 267 -1.84 16.06 -15.01
N ARG A 268 -1.63 15.61 -13.78
CA ARG A 268 -2.71 15.33 -12.80
C ARG A 268 -2.61 16.24 -11.58
N PRO A 269 -3.10 17.49 -11.65
CA PRO A 269 -2.97 18.47 -10.58
C PRO A 269 -3.53 17.98 -9.23
N GLY A 270 -4.70 17.33 -9.24
CA GLY A 270 -5.37 16.85 -8.03
C GLY A 270 -4.62 15.73 -7.28
N LEU A 271 -3.60 15.13 -7.91
CA LEU A 271 -2.79 14.08 -7.31
C LEU A 271 -1.36 14.54 -6.99
N LEU A 272 -0.99 15.79 -7.27
CA LEU A 272 0.39 16.28 -7.05
C LEU A 272 0.83 16.17 -5.60
N ARG A 273 -0.09 16.31 -4.64
CA ARG A 273 0.23 16.10 -3.21
C ARG A 273 0.83 14.72 -2.94
N LEU A 274 0.45 13.70 -3.71
CA LEU A 274 0.97 12.34 -3.56
C LEU A 274 2.44 12.19 -4.01
N GLY A 275 3.13 13.26 -4.42
CA GLY A 275 4.51 13.20 -4.87
C GLY A 275 4.69 12.21 -6.03
N LEU A 276 3.79 12.26 -7.00
CA LEU A 276 3.76 11.33 -8.14
C LEU A 276 5.07 11.37 -8.94
N PRO A 277 5.49 10.24 -9.55
CA PRO A 277 6.64 10.23 -10.45
C PRO A 277 6.37 11.07 -11.69
N ARG A 278 7.41 11.26 -12.52
CA ARG A 278 7.32 12.05 -13.75
C ARG A 278 6.73 13.46 -13.51
N ARG A 279 6.98 14.03 -12.33
CA ARG A 279 6.48 15.34 -11.88
C ARG A 279 4.94 15.49 -12.03
N GLY A 280 4.20 14.38 -11.92
CA GLY A 280 2.75 14.35 -12.06
C GLY A 280 2.21 14.24 -13.49
N TYR A 281 3.07 14.11 -14.51
CA TYR A 281 2.67 13.90 -15.92
C TYR A 281 2.36 12.44 -16.20
N VAL A 282 1.36 11.90 -15.51
CA VAL A 282 0.98 10.48 -15.53
C VAL A 282 -0.44 10.23 -16.03
N GLY A 283 -1.15 11.28 -16.44
CA GLY A 283 -2.55 11.22 -16.84
C GLY A 283 -2.76 10.77 -18.28
N PHE A 284 -3.87 10.09 -18.55
CA PHE A 284 -4.38 9.85 -19.90
C PHE A 284 -5.86 10.21 -20.00
N HIS A 285 -6.31 10.61 -21.18
CA HIS A 285 -7.70 10.95 -21.46
C HIS A 285 -8.07 10.50 -22.87
N HIS A 286 -9.32 10.06 -23.06
CA HIS A 286 -9.88 9.76 -24.35
C HIS A 286 -11.37 10.11 -24.40
N ASN A 287 -11.79 10.72 -25.50
CA ASN A 287 -13.19 10.93 -25.83
C ASN A 287 -13.59 9.91 -26.90
N PHE A 288 -14.68 9.18 -26.67
CA PHE A 288 -15.23 8.28 -27.67
C PHE A 288 -15.85 9.10 -28.80
N ALA A 289 -15.72 8.61 -30.04
CA ALA A 289 -16.25 9.30 -31.22
C ALA A 289 -17.78 9.45 -31.14
N GLU A 290 -18.45 8.41 -30.66
CA GLU A 290 -19.87 8.37 -30.35
C GLU A 290 -20.07 7.89 -28.91
N PRO A 291 -21.18 8.26 -28.23
CA PRO A 291 -21.49 7.72 -26.92
C PRO A 291 -21.61 6.20 -26.95
N LEU A 292 -20.91 5.52 -26.04
CA LEU A 292 -20.99 4.07 -25.88
C LEU A 292 -22.39 3.64 -25.40
N SER A 293 -22.76 2.41 -25.74
CA SER A 293 -23.98 1.79 -25.20
C SER A 293 -23.87 1.55 -23.69
N GLU A 294 -25.00 1.39 -23.01
CA GLU A 294 -25.03 1.20 -21.55
C GLU A 294 -24.39 -0.11 -21.10
N ASP A 295 -24.35 -1.11 -21.98
CA ASP A 295 -23.79 -2.44 -21.77
C ASP A 295 -22.32 -2.57 -22.23
N ALA A 296 -21.75 -1.53 -22.85
CA ALA A 296 -20.39 -1.56 -23.36
C ALA A 296 -19.36 -1.76 -22.23
N VAL A 297 -18.44 -2.70 -22.44
CA VAL A 297 -17.36 -2.99 -21.49
C VAL A 297 -16.08 -2.30 -21.93
N VAL A 298 -15.69 -1.26 -21.19
CA VAL A 298 -14.44 -0.54 -21.41
C VAL A 298 -13.32 -1.17 -20.60
N THR A 299 -12.21 -1.51 -21.26
CA THR A 299 -10.97 -1.99 -20.62
C THR A 299 -9.80 -1.11 -21.02
N VAL A 300 -8.95 -0.74 -20.07
CA VAL A 300 -7.69 -0.02 -20.34
C VAL A 300 -6.52 -0.98 -20.13
N ARG A 301 -5.75 -1.24 -21.18
CA ARG A 301 -4.67 -2.23 -21.18
C ARG A 301 -3.33 -1.58 -21.46
N VAL A 302 -2.32 -1.90 -20.66
CA VAL A 302 -0.93 -1.50 -20.95
C VAL A 302 -0.44 -2.25 -22.17
N ALA A 303 -0.11 -1.54 -23.26
CA ALA A 303 0.21 -2.15 -24.56
C ALA A 303 1.37 -3.15 -24.48
N LYS A 304 2.43 -2.80 -23.74
CA LYS A 304 3.63 -3.63 -23.58
C LYS A 304 3.41 -4.91 -22.76
N THR A 305 2.54 -4.86 -21.75
CA THR A 305 2.44 -5.92 -20.73
C THR A 305 1.11 -6.69 -20.78
N GLY A 306 0.10 -6.14 -21.42
CA GLY A 306 -1.27 -6.66 -21.35
C GLY A 306 -1.95 -6.42 -19.99
N GLN A 307 -1.30 -5.72 -19.06
CA GLN A 307 -1.83 -5.43 -17.73
C GLN A 307 -3.09 -4.57 -17.85
N CYS A 308 -4.22 -5.02 -17.29
CA CYS A 308 -5.40 -4.17 -17.18
C CYS A 308 -5.24 -3.17 -16.02
N ILE A 309 -5.47 -1.90 -16.32
CA ILE A 309 -5.68 -0.84 -15.34
C ILE A 309 -7.09 -1.00 -14.77
N SER A 310 -7.19 -0.96 -13.44
CA SER A 310 -8.45 -1.05 -12.69
C SER A 310 -9.02 0.32 -12.37
#